data_AF-A0A7G5DY35-F1
#
_entry.id   AF-A0A7G5DY35-F1
#
_cell.length_a   1.000
_cell.length_b   1.000
_cell.length_c   1.000
_cell.angle_alpha   90.00
_cell.angle_beta   90.00
_cell.angle_gamma   90.00
#
_symmetry.space_group_name_H-M   'P 1'
#
loop_
_entity.id
_entity.type
_entity.pdbx_description
1 polymer ?
#
loop_
_entity_poly.entity_id
_entity_poly.type
_entity_poly.pdbx_seq_one_letter_code
_entity_poly.pdbx_strand_id
1 'polypeptide(L)'
;MIYMLLKYLKYHWIYSLVLGYFGIAISLYLFTDIHILVPCLWKAASGYDCPGCGLTTALIALLRLEFREAWLENPLIYMLVPLLTGLILRDFATFWRRELVEE
;
A
#
# COMPACT_ATOMS: atom_id res chain seq x y z
N MET A 1 -0.73 -21.83 10.81
CA MET A 1 -1.17 -20.60 10.13
C MET A 1 -0.43 -19.34 10.60
N ILE A 2 -0.44 -18.99 11.89
CA ILE A 2 0.27 -17.80 12.42
C ILE A 2 1.80 -17.90 12.27
N TYR A 3 2.38 -19.08 12.52
CA TYR A 3 3.83 -19.32 12.38
C TYR A 3 4.34 -19.08 10.94
N MET A 4 3.57 -19.55 9.95
CA MET A 4 3.84 -19.37 8.52
C MET A 4 3.81 -17.89 8.10
N LEU A 5 2.83 -17.15 8.63
CA LEU A 5 2.70 -15.72 8.39
C LEU A 5 3.90 -14.96 8.99
N LEU A 6 4.34 -15.31 10.20
CA LEU A 6 5.52 -14.71 10.82
C LEU A 6 6.82 -15.02 10.06
N LYS A 7 6.96 -16.23 9.51
CA LYS A 7 8.11 -16.62 8.66
C LYS A 7 8.10 -15.81 7.35
N TYR A 8 6.94 -15.64 6.72
CA TYR A 8 6.77 -14.80 5.53
C TYR A 8 7.09 -13.33 5.80
N LEU A 9 6.55 -12.75 6.88
CA LEU A 9 6.85 -11.36 7.28
C LEU A 9 8.35 -11.16 7.53
N LYS A 10 9.03 -12.13 8.14
CA LYS A 10 10.47 -12.06 8.41
C LYS A 10 11.31 -12.22 7.14
N TYR A 11 10.90 -13.09 6.21
CA TYR A 11 11.56 -13.26 4.91
C TYR A 11 11.40 -12.00 4.05
N HIS A 12 10.21 -11.41 4.05
CA HIS A 12 9.87 -10.17 3.34
C HIS A 12 9.87 -8.95 4.28
N TRP A 13 10.88 -8.84 5.16
CA TRP A 13 10.91 -7.81 6.21
C TRP A 13 10.85 -6.38 5.68
N ILE A 14 11.44 -6.10 4.50
CA ILE A 14 11.39 -4.79 3.84
C ILE A 14 9.96 -4.43 3.45
N TYR A 15 9.25 -5.34 2.77
CA TYR A 15 7.85 -5.12 2.38
C TYR A 15 6.95 -4.92 3.61
N SER A 16 7.21 -5.70 4.66
CA SER A 16 6.47 -5.61 5.92
C SER A 16 6.68 -4.27 6.62
N LEU A 17 7.92 -3.75 6.64
CA LEU A 17 8.21 -2.43 7.20
C LEU A 17 7.57 -1.31 6.39
N VAL A 18 7.63 -1.38 5.06
CA VAL A 18 7.03 -0.38 4.17
C VAL A 18 5.51 -0.37 4.34
N LEU A 19 4.85 -1.52 4.24
CA LEU A 19 3.39 -1.63 4.43
C LEU A 19 2.97 -1.22 5.86
N GLY A 20 3.75 -1.58 6.87
CA GLY A 20 3.52 -1.17 8.25
C GLY A 20 3.58 0.34 8.43
N TYR A 21 4.62 1.00 7.89
CA TYR A 21 4.75 2.46 7.95
C TYR A 21 3.59 3.17 7.23
N PHE A 22 3.27 2.77 6.00
CA PHE A 22 2.15 3.37 5.25
C PHE A 22 0.81 3.11 5.95
N GLY A 23 0.58 1.91 6.50
CA GLY A 23 -0.63 1.59 7.25
C GLY A 23 -0.79 2.44 8.51
N ILE A 24 0.29 2.62 9.28
CA ILE A 24 0.28 3.48 10.48
C ILE A 24 0.08 4.94 10.09
N ALA A 25 0.78 5.45 9.07
CA ALA A 25 0.65 6.83 8.62
C ALA A 25 -0.77 7.14 8.11
N ILE A 26 -1.36 6.23 7.34
CA ILE A 26 -2.76 6.35 6.87
C ILE A 26 -3.72 6.27 8.05
N SER A 27 -3.51 5.36 9.00
CA SER A 27 -4.37 5.24 10.18
C SER A 27 -4.35 6.52 11.02
N LEU A 28 -3.16 7.05 11.31
CA LEU A 28 -3.02 8.33 12.01
C LEU A 28 -3.67 9.49 11.25
N TYR A 29 -3.58 9.48 9.92
CA TYR A 29 -4.27 10.47 9.11
C TYR A 29 -5.79 10.36 9.20
N LEU A 30 -6.34 9.13 9.20
CA LEU A 30 -7.78 8.90 9.30
C LEU A 30 -8.35 9.19 10.69
N PHE A 31 -7.61 8.89 11.77
CA PHE A 31 -8.11 9.01 13.14
C PHE A 31 -7.80 10.34 13.81
N THR A 32 -6.69 10.99 13.45
CA THR A 32 -6.17 12.16 14.17
C THR A 32 -5.88 13.36 13.29
N ASP A 33 -6.16 13.28 11.99
CA ASP A 33 -5.81 14.29 10.97
C ASP A 33 -4.31 14.66 10.97
N ILE A 34 -3.44 13.79 11.50
CA ILE A 34 -1.99 14.03 11.52
C ILE A 34 -1.40 13.63 10.18
N HIS A 35 -0.85 14.61 9.48
CA HIS A 35 -0.18 14.44 8.19
C HIS A 35 1.28 13.99 8.36
N ILE A 36 1.52 12.68 8.57
CA ILE A 36 2.88 12.07 8.54
C ILE A 36 3.16 11.38 7.19
N LEU A 37 2.35 11.68 6.17
CA LEU A 37 2.52 11.11 4.85
C LEU A 37 3.71 11.77 4.14
N VAL A 38 4.57 10.95 3.54
CA VAL A 38 5.71 11.44 2.75
C VAL A 38 5.17 12.25 1.57
N PRO A 39 5.53 13.54 1.43
CA PRO A 39 5.14 14.32 0.27
C PRO A 39 5.75 13.71 -0.98
N CYS A 40 5.09 13.86 -2.12
CA CYS A 40 5.64 13.38 -3.38
C CYS A 40 7.01 14.03 -3.64
N LEU A 41 8.08 13.24 -3.52
CA LEU A 41 9.46 13.72 -3.70
C LEU A 41 9.66 14.33 -5.08
N TRP A 42 8.96 13.84 -6.09
CA TRP A 42 9.01 14.38 -7.45
C TRP A 42 8.43 15.79 -7.53
N LYS A 43 7.26 16.04 -6.94
CA LYS A 43 6.67 17.37 -6.89
C LYS A 43 7.53 18.32 -6.04
N ALA A 44 8.07 17.82 -4.93
CA ALA A 44 8.95 18.60 -4.07
C ALA A 44 10.27 18.99 -4.76
N ALA A 45 10.84 18.11 -5.59
CA ALA A 45 12.12 18.34 -6.27
C ALA A 45 11.98 19.06 -7.61
N SER A 46 10.96 18.74 -8.40
CA SER A 46 10.79 19.25 -9.77
C SER A 46 9.74 20.36 -9.89
N GLY A 47 8.82 20.49 -8.93
CA GLY A 47 7.68 21.40 -9.01
C GLY A 47 6.56 20.95 -9.96
N TYR A 48 6.76 19.87 -10.71
CA TYR A 48 5.77 19.35 -11.67
C TYR A 48 5.00 18.16 -11.11
N ASP A 49 3.74 18.06 -11.50
CA ASP A 49 2.90 16.91 -11.19
C ASP A 49 3.28 15.71 -12.07
N CYS A 50 3.69 14.61 -11.44
CA CYS A 50 3.93 13.33 -12.12
C CYS A 50 2.64 12.51 -12.17
N PRO A 51 2.53 11.48 -13.03
CA PRO A 51 1.32 10.65 -13.12
C PRO A 51 0.98 9.89 -11.81
N GLY A 52 1.93 9.81 -10.88
CA GLY A 52 1.74 9.22 -9.55
C GLY A 52 1.48 10.24 -8.43
N CYS A 53 1.47 11.54 -8.70
CA CYS A 53 1.10 12.54 -7.70
C CYS A 53 -0.34 12.28 -7.23
N GLY A 54 -0.59 12.41 -5.93
CA GLY A 54 -1.92 12.21 -5.35
C GLY A 54 -2.35 10.75 -5.13
N LEU A 55 -1.53 9.74 -5.48
CA LEU A 55 -1.88 8.32 -5.25
C LEU A 55 -2.22 8.01 -3.79
N THR A 56 -1.47 8.56 -2.83
CA THR A 56 -1.74 8.32 -1.40
C THR A 56 -3.04 8.97 -0.94
N THR A 57 -3.36 10.16 -1.46
CA THR A 57 -4.64 10.85 -1.20
C THR A 57 -5.81 10.08 -1.82
N ALA A 58 -5.64 9.60 -3.05
CA ALA A 58 -6.63 8.77 -3.73
C ALA A 58 -6.87 7.45 -2.98
N LEU A 59 -5.81 6.84 -2.43
CA LEU A 59 -5.92 5.66 -1.58
C LEU A 59 -6.70 5.95 -0.28
N ILE A 60 -6.43 7.08 0.36
CA ILE A 60 -7.16 7.51 1.55
C ILE A 60 -8.65 7.75 1.23
N ALA A 61 -8.96 8.42 0.12
CA ALA A 61 -10.33 8.65 -0.33
C ALA A 61 -11.06 7.32 -0.61
N LEU A 62 -10.38 6.35 -1.22
CA LEU A 62 -10.90 4.99 -1.35
C LEU A 62 -11.19 4.32 0.00
N LEU A 63 -10.30 4.48 0.98
CA LEU A 63 -10.49 3.94 2.34
C LEU A 63 -11.63 4.64 3.09
N ARG A 64 -11.90 5.92 2.79
CA ARG A 64 -13.07 6.67 3.27
C ARG A 64 -14.37 6.31 2.51
N LEU A 65 -14.30 5.40 1.54
CA LEU A 65 -15.42 5.04 0.64
C LEU A 65 -15.89 6.21 -0.25
N GLU A 66 -15.04 7.21 -0.46
CA GLU A 66 -15.28 8.39 -1.30
C GLU A 66 -14.75 8.14 -2.73
N PHE A 67 -15.45 7.30 -3.48
CA PHE A 67 -15.01 6.89 -4.82
C PHE A 67 -14.84 8.05 -5.81
N ARG A 68 -15.70 9.07 -5.71
CA ARG A 68 -15.64 10.24 -6.58
C ARG A 68 -14.36 11.05 -6.36
N GLU A 69 -14.03 11.31 -5.09
CA GLU A 69 -12.82 12.05 -4.73
C GLU A 69 -11.57 11.25 -5.10
N ALA A 70 -11.56 9.93 -4.88
CA ALA A 70 -10.46 9.07 -5.32
C ALA A 70 -10.18 9.15 -6.83
N TRP A 71 -11.23 9.26 -7.65
CA TRP A 71 -11.08 9.40 -9.11
C TRP A 71 -10.54 10.77 -9.52
N LEU A 72 -10.96 11.83 -8.82
CA LEU A 72 -10.49 13.19 -9.07
C LEU A 72 -9.02 13.37 -8.67
N GLU A 73 -8.61 12.77 -7.55
CA GLU A 73 -7.24 12.81 -7.05
C GLU A 73 -6.28 12.04 -7.95
N ASN A 74 -6.51 10.74 -8.15
CA ASN A 74 -5.71 9.96 -9.08
C ASN A 74 -6.44 8.68 -9.54
N PRO A 75 -6.94 8.61 -10.79
CA PRO A 75 -7.69 7.46 -11.29
C PRO A 75 -6.84 6.19 -11.40
N LEU A 76 -5.50 6.30 -11.41
CA LEU A 76 -4.59 5.16 -11.43
C LEU A 76 -4.78 4.25 -10.22
N ILE A 77 -5.29 4.79 -9.10
CA ILE A 77 -5.50 4.02 -7.87
C ILE A 77 -6.42 2.81 -8.07
N TYR A 78 -7.43 2.94 -8.94
CA TYR A 78 -8.38 1.88 -9.24
C TYR A 78 -7.77 0.69 -9.97
N MET A 79 -6.68 0.91 -10.69
CA MET A 79 -5.91 -0.16 -11.33
C MET A 79 -4.81 -0.66 -10.39
N LEU A 80 -4.14 0.25 -9.68
CA LEU A 80 -2.97 -0.04 -8.86
C LEU A 80 -3.33 -0.90 -7.64
N VAL A 81 -4.42 -0.57 -6.93
CA VAL A 81 -4.87 -1.31 -5.74
C VAL A 81 -5.14 -2.79 -6.05
N PRO A 82 -6.04 -3.15 -6.98
CA PRO A 82 -6.32 -4.56 -7.26
C PRO A 82 -5.12 -5.30 -7.84
N LEU A 83 -4.29 -4.63 -8.65
CA LEU A 83 -3.07 -5.24 -9.20
C LEU A 83 -2.08 -5.59 -8.10
N LEU A 84 -1.77 -4.64 -7.20
CA LEU A 84 -0.85 -4.87 -6.08
C LEU A 84 -1.40 -5.92 -5.12
N THR A 85 -2.70 -5.84 -4.78
CA THR A 85 -3.34 -6.86 -3.93
C THR A 85 -3.24 -8.24 -4.58
N GLY A 86 -3.52 -8.37 -5.88
CA GLY A 86 -3.41 -9.64 -6.60
C GLY A 86 -1.99 -10.20 -6.64
N LEU A 87 -0.99 -9.35 -6.86
CA LEU A 87 0.42 -9.75 -6.84
C LEU A 87 0.87 -10.23 -5.46
N ILE A 88 0.50 -9.51 -4.39
CA ILE A 88 0.81 -9.89 -3.01
C ILE A 88 0.13 -11.21 -2.65
N LEU A 89 -1.14 -11.39 -3.02
CA LEU A 89 -1.87 -12.64 -2.78
C LEU A 89 -1.24 -13.82 -3.54
N ARG A 90 -0.82 -13.62 -4.79
CA ARG A 90 -0.14 -14.65 -5.59
C ARG A 90 1.21 -15.01 -4.99
N ASP A 91 1.99 -14.02 -4.56
CA ASP A 91 3.28 -14.24 -3.91
C ASP A 91 3.10 -15.03 -2.61
N PHE A 92 2.14 -14.62 -1.76
CA PHE A 92 1.76 -15.34 -0.55
C PHE A 92 1.31 -16.78 -0.83
N ALA A 93 0.46 -17.01 -1.85
CA ALA A 93 0.01 -18.34 -2.24
C ALA A 93 1.16 -19.21 -2.79
N THR A 94 2.12 -18.61 -3.50
CA THR A 94 3.30 -19.30 -4.02
C THR A 94 4.25 -19.68 -2.88
N PHE A 95 4.48 -18.77 -1.94
CA PHE A 95 5.24 -19.04 -0.72
C PHE A 95 4.61 -20.17 0.10
N TRP A 96 3.30 -20.08 0.34
CA TRP A 96 2.56 -21.11 1.07
C TRP A 96 2.66 -22.48 0.39
N ARG A 97 2.56 -22.54 -0.95
CA ARG A 97 2.69 -23.79 -1.69
C ARG A 97 4.09 -24.40 -1.60
N ARG A 98 5.15 -23.57 -1.60
CA ARG A 98 6.53 -24.06 -1.49
C ARG A 98 6.81 -24.68 -0.13
N GLU A 99 6.38 -24.01 0.93
CA GLU A 99 6.59 -24.50 2.30
C GLU A 99 5.77 -25.77 2.59
N LEU A 100 4.54 -25.90 2.05
CA LEU A 100 3.75 -27.14 2.15
C LEU A 100 4.36 -28.35 1.42
N VAL A 101 5.31 -28.15 0.50
CA VAL A 101 5.99 -29.23 -0.24
C VAL A 101 7.31 -29.63 0.42
N GLU A 102 7.88 -28.76 1.26
CA GLU A 102 9.13 -28.99 2.00
C GLU A 102 8.89 -29.61 3.41
N GLU A 103 7.67 -29.54 3.95
CA GLU A 103 7.21 -30.32 5.13
C GLU A 103 6.71 -31.72 4.76
#